data_AF-A0A4S9K106-F1
#
_entry.id   AF-A0A4S9K106-F1
#
_cell.length_a   1.000
_cell.length_b   1.000
_cell.length_c   1.000
_cell.angle_alpha   90.00
_cell.angle_beta   90.00
_cell.angle_gamma   90.00
#
_symmetry.space_group_name_H-M   'P 1'
#
loop_
_entity.id
_entity.type
_entity.pdbx_description
1 polymer ?
#
loop_
_entity_poly.entity_id
_entity_poly.type
_entity_poly.pdbx_seq_one_letter_code
_entity_poly.pdbx_strand_id
1 'polypeptide(L)' 'MESPHEHQQNVLLSRIITNVEKLNEAVMMLNKSLQEININNMDVELVAQMFKNYQSNVLFHLEGSSYNSNPLSKS' A
#
# COMPACT_ATOMS: atom_id res chain seq x y z
N MET A 1 15.82 -25.66 46.10
CA MET A 1 16.22 -24.26 45.90
C MET A 1 16.67 -24.13 44.46
N GLU A 2 16.09 -23.20 43.72
CA GLU A 2 16.47 -22.89 42.34
C GLU A 2 17.96 -22.48 42.30
N SER A 3 18.72 -22.96 41.31
CA SER A 3 20.15 -22.62 41.21
C SER A 3 20.32 -21.14 40.83
N PRO A 4 21.36 -20.43 41.31
CA PRO A 4 21.62 -19.04 40.90
C PRO A 4 21.67 -18.84 39.36
N HIS A 5 22.13 -19.85 38.62
CA HIS A 5 22.14 -19.82 37.15
C HIS A 5 20.73 -19.94 36.55
N GLU A 6 19.88 -20.78 37.15
CA GLU A 6 18.49 -20.98 36.73
C GLU A 6 17.66 -19.70 36.99
N HIS A 7 17.87 -19.06 38.14
CA HIS A 7 17.28 -17.75 38.42
C HIS A 7 17.69 -16.68 37.39
N GLN A 8 18.98 -16.62 37.02
CA GLN A 8 19.45 -15.69 35.99
C GLN A 8 18.83 -15.97 34.61
N GLN A 9 18.71 -17.25 34.22
CA GLN A 9 18.06 -17.64 32.97
C GLN A 9 16.59 -17.22 32.96
N ASN A 10 15.87 -17.41 34.06
CA ASN A 10 14.46 -17.03 34.18
C ASN A 10 14.27 -15.50 34.06
N VAL A 11 15.17 -14.70 34.64
CA VAL A 11 15.15 -13.24 34.47
C VAL A 11 15.40 -12.82 33.02
N LEU A 12 16.35 -13.46 32.32
CA LEU A 12 16.61 -13.17 30.90
C LEU A 12 15.41 -13.56 30.02
N LEU A 13 14.82 -14.73 30.25
CA LEU A 13 13.63 -15.19 29.53
C LEU A 13 12.45 -14.25 29.74
N SER A 14 12.21 -13.79 30.97
CA SER A 14 11.15 -12.82 31.27
C SER A 14 11.34 -11.51 30.48
N ARG A 15 12.58 -11.02 30.38
CA ARG A 15 12.90 -9.83 29.57
C ARG A 15 12.68 -10.07 28.08
N ILE A 16 13.06 -11.24 27.57
CA ILE A 16 12.84 -11.62 26.16
C ILE A 16 11.35 -11.63 25.86
N ILE A 17 10.55 -12.30 26.69
CA ILE A 17 9.09 -12.38 26.53
C ILE A 17 8.48 -10.97 26.53
N THR A 18 8.82 -10.15 27.52
CA THR A 18 8.32 -8.77 27.63
C THR A 18 8.67 -7.94 26.39
N ASN A 19 9.87 -8.11 25.84
CA ASN A 19 10.30 -7.38 24.65
C ASN A 19 9.57 -7.89 23.39
N VAL A 20 9.31 -9.19 23.27
CA VAL A 20 8.54 -9.77 22.16
C VAL A 20 7.08 -9.32 22.21
N GLU A 21 6.47 -9.23 23.39
CA GLU A 21 5.13 -8.67 23.56
C GLU A 21 5.05 -7.22 23.07
N LYS A 22 5.98 -6.36 23.50
CA LYS A 22 6.06 -4.96 23.05
C LYS A 22 6.28 -4.85 21.53
N LEU A 23 7.11 -5.72 20.97
CA LEU A 23 7.32 -5.77 19.53
C LEU A 23 6.03 -6.12 18.80
N ASN A 24 5.29 -7.13 19.28
CA ASN A 24 4.00 -7.50 18.70
C ASN A 24 3.00 -6.35 18.76
N GLU A 25 2.92 -5.63 19.87
CA GLU A 25 2.07 -4.42 19.99
C GLU A 25 2.45 -3.35 18.98
N ALA A 26 3.75 -3.06 18.83
CA ALA A 26 4.24 -2.10 17.86
C ALA A 26 3.91 -2.51 16.41
N VAL A 27 4.05 -3.80 16.09
CA VAL A 27 3.70 -4.35 14.77
C VAL A 27 2.19 -4.29 14.51
N MET A 28 1.35 -4.56 15.50
CA MET A 28 -0.11 -4.38 15.37
C MET A 28 -0.48 -2.93 15.06
N MET A 29 0.14 -1.97 15.76
CA MET A 29 -0.06 -0.54 15.52
C MET A 29 0.43 -0.11 14.13
N LEU A 30 1.57 -0.65 13.68
CA LEU A 30 2.08 -0.46 12.33
C LEU A 30 1.08 -0.96 11.29
N ASN A 31 0.57 -2.18 11.45
CA ASN A 31 -0.41 -2.76 10.51
C ASN A 31 -1.68 -1.92 10.43
N LYS A 32 -2.19 -1.45 11.57
CA LYS A 32 -3.35 -0.54 11.60
C LYS A 32 -3.06 0.76 10.84
N SER A 33 -1.89 1.36 11.07
CA SER A 33 -1.49 2.59 10.39
C SER A 33 -1.36 2.40 8.87
N LEU A 34 -0.79 1.27 8.43
CA LEU A 34 -0.70 0.92 7.02
C LEU A 34 -2.08 0.69 6.39
N GLN A 35 -3.01 0.08 7.11
CA GLN A 35 -4.38 -0.10 6.64
C GLN A 35 -5.08 1.25 6.45
N GLU A 36 -4.91 2.19 7.37
CA GLU A 36 -5.46 3.55 7.27
C GLU A 36 -4.86 4.30 6.06
N ILE A 37 -3.53 4.22 5.86
CA ILE A 37 -2.86 4.78 4.69
C ILE A 37 -3.41 4.18 3.39
N ASN A 38 -3.59 2.85 3.34
CA ASN A 38 -4.09 2.17 2.15
C ASN A 38 -5.52 2.64 1.80
N ILE A 39 -6.39 2.79 2.81
CA ILE A 39 -7.75 3.31 2.62
C ILE A 39 -7.70 4.73 2.04
N ASN A 40 -6.86 5.61 2.60
CA ASN A 40 -6.74 6.98 2.12
C ASN A 40 -6.16 7.07 0.69
N ASN A 41 -5.34 6.09 0.28
CA ASN A 41 -4.80 6.04 -1.08
C ASN A 41 -5.84 5.65 -2.14
N MET A 42 -6.98 5.06 -1.77
CA MET A 42 -8.01 4.66 -2.73
C MET A 42 -8.61 5.84 -3.51
N ASP A 43 -8.77 6.99 -2.85
CA ASP A 43 -9.31 8.19 -3.52
C ASP A 43 -8.33 8.73 -4.57
N VAL A 44 -7.04 8.71 -4.26
CA VAL A 44 -5.98 9.12 -5.20
C VAL A 44 -5.92 8.17 -6.39
N GLU A 45 -6.01 6.86 -6.14
CA GLU A 45 -6.07 5.84 -7.20
C GLU A 45 -7.28 6.05 -8.11
N LEU A 46 -8.46 6.33 -7.55
CA LEU A 46 -9.67 6.61 -8.32
C LEU A 46 -9.48 7.81 -9.25
N VAL A 47 -8.96 8.93 -8.74
CA VAL A 47 -8.72 10.14 -9.55
C VAL A 47 -7.67 9.87 -10.63
N ALA A 48 -6.60 9.13 -10.32
CA ALA A 48 -5.60 8.73 -11.30
C ALA A 48 -6.20 7.90 -12.44
N GLN A 49 -7.08 6.95 -12.12
CA GLN A 49 -7.81 6.16 -13.13
C GLN A 49 -8.76 7.02 -13.97
N MET A 50 -9.48 7.97 -13.35
CA MET A 50 -10.34 8.91 -14.08
C MET A 50 -9.54 9.72 -15.09
N PHE A 51 -8.36 10.24 -14.71
CA PHE A 51 -7.49 10.98 -15.62
C PHE A 51 -6.94 10.11 -16.75
N LYS A 52 -6.53 8.87 -16.45
CA LYS A 52 -6.09 7.90 -17.46
C LYS A 52 -7.19 7.60 -18.48
N ASN A 53 -8.42 7.40 -18.01
CA ASN A 53 -9.57 7.14 -18.87
C ASN A 53 -9.94 8.36 -19.72
N TYR A 54 -9.94 9.55 -19.12
CA TYR A 54 -10.17 10.80 -19.85
C TYR A 54 -9.11 11.00 -20.95
N GLN A 55 -7.84 10.85 -20.61
CA GLN A 55 -6.73 10.96 -21.57
C GLN A 55 -6.88 9.95 -22.72
N SER A 56 -7.19 8.69 -22.40
CA SER A 56 -7.39 7.64 -23.41
C SER A 56 -8.54 7.97 -24.36
N ASN A 57 -9.66 8.47 -23.81
CA ASN A 57 -10.82 8.88 -24.61
C ASN A 57 -10.49 10.08 -25.50
N VAL A 58 -9.80 11.10 -24.99
CA VAL A 58 -9.39 12.26 -25.78
C VAL A 58 -8.45 11.85 -26.91
N LEU A 59 -7.45 11.01 -26.63
CA LEU A 59 -6.51 10.52 -27.64
C LEU A 59 -7.25 9.74 -28.74
N PHE A 60 -8.14 8.81 -28.37
CA PHE A 60 -8.93 8.04 -29.33
C PHE A 60 -9.75 8.95 -30.26
N HIS A 61 -10.41 9.96 -29.71
CA HIS A 61 -11.20 10.90 -30.52
C HIS A 61 -10.32 11.77 -31.41
N LEU A 62 -9.16 12.23 -30.93
CA LEU A 62 -8.22 13.02 -31.74
C LEU A 62 -7.64 12.20 -32.90
N GLU A 63 -7.28 10.93 -32.68
CA GLU A 63 -6.83 10.01 -33.73
C GLU A 63 -7.94 9.74 -34.75
N GLY A 64 -9.17 9.50 -34.29
CA GLY A 64 -10.33 9.28 -35.15
C GLY A 64 -10.75 10.53 -35.95
N SER A 65 -10.69 11.72 -35.36
CA SER A 65 -10.93 12.99 -36.06
C SER A 65 -9.83 13.28 -37.09
N SER A 66 -8.56 13.01 -36.75
CA SER A 66 -7.44 13.15 -37.68
C SER A 66 -7.59 12.21 -38.88
N TYR A 67 -7.98 10.96 -38.65
CA TYR A 67 -8.29 9.98 -39.71
C TYR A 67 -9.42 10.45 -40.63
N ASN A 68 -10.51 10.99 -40.07
CA ASN A 68 -11.67 11.48 -40.82
C ASN A 68 -11.42 12.79 -41.58
N SER A 69 -10.43 13.58 -41.16
CA SER A 69 -10.04 14.83 -41.81
C SER A 69 -9.06 14.66 -42.97
N ASN A 70 -8.49 13.45 -43.14
CA ASN A 70 -7.60 13.13 -44.26
C ASN A 70 -8.42 12.74 -45.51
N PRO A 71 -8.48 13.57 -46.57
CA PRO A 71 -9.31 13.28 -47.75
C PRO A 71 -8.85 12.05 -48.54
N LEU A 72 -7.64 11.55 -48.30
CA LEU A 72 -7.10 10.32 -48.92
C LEU A 72 -7.55 9.02 -48.21
N SER A 73 -8.20 9.08 -47.04
CA SER A 73 -8.66 7.88 -46.31
C SER A 73 -10.05 7.38 -46.75
N LYS A 74 -10.74 8.14 -47.61
CA LYS A 74 -12.11 7.85 -48.09
C LYS A 74 -12.18 7.34 -49.53
N SER A 75 -11.03 7.08 -50.18
CA SER A 75 -10.96 6.52 -51.55
C SER A 75 -10.77 5.02 -51.52
#